data_AF-A0A2X2CMQ5-F1
#
_entry.id   AF-A0A2X2CMQ5-F1
#
_cell.length_a   1.000
_cell.length_b   1.000
_cell.length_c   1.000
_cell.angle_alpha   90.00
_cell.angle_beta   90.00
_cell.angle_gamma   90.00
#
_symmetry.space_group_name_H-M   'P 1'
#
loop_
_entity.id
_entity.type
_entity.pdbx_description
1 polymer ?
#
loop_
_entity_poly.entity_id
_entity_poly.type
_entity_poly.pdbx_seq_one_letter_code
_entity_poly.pdbx_strand_id
1 'polypeptide(L)'
;MCSPRLIASQDEKLFKLVGRGVQLAEFYRSHRFCGYCGAKMRHSESEWACLCDNCHERYYPQIAPCIIVGIRNKDKNSISTPR
;
A
#
# COMPACT_ATOMS: atom_id res chain seq x y z
N MET A 1 -15.57 -2.01 1.38
CA MET A 1 -14.88 -0.77 1.79
C MET A 1 -15.00 0.23 0.66
N CYS A 2 -15.24 1.51 0.96
CA CYS A 2 -15.34 2.56 -0.06
C CYS A 2 -13.96 2.94 -0.60
N SER A 3 -13.85 3.41 -1.85
CA SER A 3 -12.54 3.74 -2.45
C SER A 3 -11.96 5.02 -1.85
N PRO A 4 -10.69 5.03 -1.37
CA PRO A 4 -10.06 6.25 -0.87
C PRO A 4 -9.93 7.35 -1.94
N ARG A 5 -10.05 6.99 -3.23
CA ARG A 5 -10.01 7.95 -4.34
C ARG A 5 -11.13 8.99 -4.31
N LEU A 6 -12.26 8.69 -3.65
CA LEU A 6 -13.38 9.63 -3.54
C LEU A 6 -13.04 10.90 -2.74
N ILE A 7 -12.01 10.84 -1.91
CA ILE A 7 -11.56 11.97 -1.07
C ILE A 7 -10.37 12.69 -1.72
N ALA A 8 -9.82 12.16 -2.82
CA ALA A 8 -8.60 12.68 -3.45
C ALA A 8 -8.72 14.13 -3.93
N SER A 9 -9.91 14.57 -4.34
CA SER A 9 -10.17 15.94 -4.80
C SER A 9 -10.51 16.93 -3.68
N GLN A 10 -10.64 16.46 -2.44
CA GLN A 10 -11.10 17.29 -1.31
C GLN A 10 -9.94 17.81 -0.46
N ASP A 11 -9.14 16.89 0.10
CA ASP A 11 -8.03 17.23 1.00
C ASP A 11 -6.88 16.23 0.81
N GLU A 12 -5.69 16.74 0.48
CA GLU A 12 -4.50 15.94 0.24
C GLU A 12 -3.99 15.21 1.49
N LYS A 13 -4.01 15.86 2.66
CA LYS A 13 -3.58 15.27 3.93
C LYS A 13 -4.51 14.14 4.31
N LEU A 14 -5.82 14.37 4.21
CA LEU A 14 -6.83 13.36 4.49
C LEU A 14 -6.72 12.17 3.55
N PHE A 15 -6.52 12.43 2.24
CA PHE A 15 -6.32 11.37 1.25
C PHE A 15 -5.11 10.49 1.59
N LYS A 16 -3.98 11.08 1.98
CA LYS A 16 -2.77 10.34 2.39
C LYS A 16 -3.02 9.48 3.65
N LEU A 17 -3.71 10.02 4.64
CA LEU A 17 -4.02 9.30 5.89
C LEU A 17 -4.97 8.12 5.65
N VAL A 18 -6.08 8.35 4.93
CA VAL A 18 -7.05 7.30 4.61
C VAL A 18 -6.41 6.23 3.74
N GLY A 19 -5.62 6.63 2.72
CA GLY A 19 -4.87 5.70 1.87
C GLY A 19 -3.95 4.78 2.68
N ARG A 20 -3.18 5.34 3.62
CA ARG A 20 -2.34 4.57 4.53
C ARG A 20 -3.15 3.62 5.42
N GLY A 21 -4.27 4.08 5.97
CA GLY A 21 -5.16 3.26 6.79
C GLY A 21 -5.70 2.05 6.02
N VAL A 22 -6.15 2.25 4.79
CA VAL A 22 -6.60 1.17 3.90
C VAL A 22 -5.46 0.19 3.59
N GLN A 23 -4.26 0.69 3.27
CA GLN A 23 -3.09 -0.16 3.03
C GLN A 23 -2.71 -0.99 4.25
N LEU A 24 -2.70 -0.41 5.45
CA LEU A 24 -2.40 -1.12 6.69
C LEU A 24 -3.46 -2.18 7.03
N ALA A 25 -4.74 -1.84 6.84
CA ALA A 25 -5.82 -2.80 7.05
C ALA A 25 -5.68 -4.03 6.12
N GLU A 26 -5.37 -3.79 4.85
CA GLU A 26 -5.12 -4.88 3.88
C GLU A 26 -3.84 -5.67 4.19
N PHE A 27 -2.79 -5.00 4.66
CA PHE A 27 -1.57 -5.67 5.12
C PHE A 27 -1.85 -6.65 6.27
N TYR A 28 -2.53 -6.20 7.32
CA TYR A 28 -2.88 -7.07 8.46
C TYR A 28 -3.84 -8.19 8.06
N ARG A 29 -4.79 -7.92 7.15
CA ARG A 29 -5.70 -8.94 6.61
C ARG A 29 -4.97 -10.01 5.80
N SER A 30 -3.97 -9.62 5.01
CA SER A 30 -3.18 -10.54 4.18
C SER A 30 -2.14 -11.33 4.97
N HIS A 31 -1.66 -10.80 6.10
CA HIS A 31 -0.64 -11.42 6.94
C HIS A 31 -1.22 -11.97 8.26
N ARG A 32 -2.42 -12.58 8.19
CA ARG A 32 -3.05 -13.25 9.35
C ARG A 32 -2.32 -14.55 9.74
N PHE A 33 -1.68 -15.18 8.76
CA PHE A 33 -0.91 -16.42 8.92
C PHE A 33 0.47 -16.24 8.29
N CYS A 34 1.46 -16.91 8.86
CA CYS A 34 2.85 -16.85 8.43
C CYS A 34 3.01 -17.54 7.07
N GLY A 35 3.57 -16.84 6.09
CA GLY A 35 3.84 -17.41 4.77
C GLY A 35 4.90 -18.51 4.78
N TYR A 36 5.77 -18.57 5.80
CA TYR A 36 6.79 -19.61 5.94
C TYR A 36 6.28 -20.89 6.60
N CYS A 37 5.54 -20.78 7.71
CA CYS A 37 5.17 -21.95 8.53
C CYS A 37 3.65 -22.15 8.74
N GLY A 38 2.80 -21.24 8.26
CA GLY A 38 1.34 -21.34 8.40
C GLY A 38 0.76 -21.00 9.77
N ALA A 39 1.60 -20.73 10.79
CA ALA A 39 1.13 -20.33 12.12
C ALA A 39 0.43 -18.96 12.11
N LYS A 40 -0.48 -18.71 13.06
CA LYS A 40 -1.10 -17.39 13.23
C LYS A 40 -0.04 -16.34 13.56
N MET A 41 -0.16 -15.16 12.96
CA MET A 41 0.71 -14.03 13.24
C MET A 41 0.08 -13.08 14.26
N ARG A 42 0.92 -12.35 15.00
CA ARG A 42 0.52 -11.24 15.86
C ARG A 42 1.04 -9.91 15.31
N HIS A 43 0.39 -8.81 15.67
CA HIS A 43 0.88 -7.48 15.32
C HIS A 43 1.97 -7.03 16.31
N SER A 44 2.96 -6.30 15.82
CA SER A 44 3.95 -5.65 16.69
C SER A 44 3.35 -4.43 17.38
N GLU A 45 3.80 -4.15 18.61
CA GLU A 45 3.36 -3.00 19.40
C GLU A 45 4.19 -1.74 19.12
N SER A 46 5.44 -1.90 18.66
CA SER A 46 6.37 -0.79 18.43
C SER A 46 6.41 -0.33 16.98
N GLU A 47 5.93 -1.14 16.04
CA GLU A 47 6.10 -0.92 14.60
C GLU A 47 4.92 -1.51 13.80
N TRP A 48 4.75 -1.07 12.56
CA TRP A 48 3.79 -1.67 11.64
C TRP A 48 4.38 -2.95 11.03
N ALA A 49 4.32 -4.03 11.80
CA ALA A 49 4.78 -5.33 11.37
C ALA A 49 3.88 -6.46 11.88
N CYS A 50 3.89 -7.59 11.17
CA CYS A 50 3.36 -8.86 11.64
C CYS A 50 4.52 -9.77 12.06
N LEU A 51 4.42 -10.37 13.24
CA LEU A 51 5.43 -11.22 13.84
C LEU A 51 4.89 -12.64 13.99
N CYS A 52 5.72 -13.63 13.70
CA CYS A 52 5.42 -15.04 13.91
C CYS A 52 6.15 -15.55 15.16
N ASP A 53 5.43 -15.96 16.19
CA ASP A 53 6.05 -16.50 17.41
C ASP A 53 6.54 -17.95 17.25
N ASN A 54 6.17 -18.63 16.17
CA ASN A 54 6.58 -20.02 15.90
C ASN A 54 7.95 -20.10 15.21
N CYS A 55 8.16 -19.33 14.14
CA CYS A 55 9.39 -19.35 13.34
C CYS A 55 10.20 -18.05 13.39
N HIS A 56 9.76 -17.06 14.18
CA HIS A 56 10.42 -15.76 14.38
C HIS A 56 10.52 -14.87 13.13
N GLU A 57 9.85 -15.25 12.04
CA GLU A 57 9.75 -14.43 10.83
C GLU A 57 8.88 -13.20 11.04
N ARG A 58 9.20 -12.14 10.30
CA ARG A 58 8.53 -10.84 10.38
C ARG A 58 8.24 -10.26 9.00
N TYR A 59 7.12 -9.57 8.88
CA TYR A 59 6.68 -8.94 7.64
C TYR A 59 6.36 -7.47 7.88
N TYR A 60 6.64 -6.64 6.88
CA TYR A 60 6.35 -5.20 6.87
C TYR A 60 5.42 -4.86 5.70
N PRO A 61 4.61 -3.79 5.80
CA PRO A 61 3.82 -3.29 4.68
C PRO A 61 4.69 -2.99 3.46
N GLN A 62 4.33 -3.58 2.32
CA GLN A 62 5.08 -3.41 1.08
C GLN A 62 4.73 -2.08 0.40
N ILE A 63 5.75 -1.30 0.04
CA ILE A 63 5.61 -0.14 -0.85
C ILE A 63 6.13 -0.53 -2.23
N ALA A 64 5.25 -0.54 -3.24
CA ALA A 64 5.63 -0.81 -4.62
C ALA A 64 6.12 0.50 -5.28
N PRO A 65 7.43 0.65 -5.59
CA PRO A 65 7.91 1.82 -6.30
C PRO A 65 7.32 1.87 -7.71
N CYS A 66 6.84 3.03 -8.14
CA CYS A 66 6.18 3.22 -9.43
C CYS A 66 6.68 4.52 -10.09
N ILE A 67 6.87 4.47 -11.41
CA ILE A 67 7.23 5.64 -12.22
C ILE A 67 6.03 6.11 -13.04
N ILE A 68 5.90 7.43 -13.20
CA ILE A 68 4.93 8.04 -14.10
C ILE A 68 5.71 8.99 -15.02
N VAL A 69 5.65 8.77 -16.33
CA VAL A 69 6.39 9.55 -17.34
C VAL A 69 5.43 10.21 -18.32
N GLY A 70 5.56 11.53 -18.49
CA GLY A 70 4.87 12.28 -19.52
C GLY A 70 5.72 12.36 -20.79
N ILE A 71 5.32 11.66 -21.85
CA ILE A 71 6.01 11.72 -23.15
C ILE A 71 5.50 12.94 -23.91
N ARG A 72 6.38 13.91 -24.18
CA ARG A 72 6.07 15.12 -24.95
C ARG A 72 6.76 15.06 -26.32
N ASN A 73 5.98 15.21 -27.38
CA ASN A 73 6.52 15.45 -28.72
C ASN A 73 6.63 16.96 -28.96
N LYS A 74 7.77 17.46 -29.49
CA LYS A 74 7.96 18.89 -29.74
C LYS A 74 6.99 19.45 -30.79
N ASP A 75 6.56 18.62 -31.74
CA ASP A 75 5.65 19.05 -32.83
C ASP A 75 4.16 18.92 -32.50
N LYS A 76 3.82 18.20 -31.42
CA LYS A 76 2.44 18.05 -30.95
C LYS A 76 2.36 18.40 -29.48
N ASN A 77 1.68 19.50 -29.16
CA ASN A 77 1.46 19.96 -27.79
C ASN A 77 0.48 19.06 -26.99
N SER A 78 0.38 17.79 -27.34
CA SER A 78 -0.48 16.78 -26.73
C SER A 78 0.36 15.81 -25.90
N ILE A 79 -0.03 15.60 -24.64
CA ILE A 79 0.41 14.44 -23.86
C ILE A 79 -0.18 13.21 -24.54
N SER A 80 0.67 12.23 -24.87
CA SER A 80 0.16 10.95 -25.37
C SER A 80 -0.59 10.22 -24.27
N THR A 81 -1.91 10.07 -24.41
CA THR A 81 -2.66 9.14 -23.57
C THR A 81 -2.23 7.71 -23.91
N PRO A 82 -1.92 6.86 -22.93
CA PRO A 82 -1.70 5.44 -23.20
C PRO A 82 -2.96 4.87 -23.87
N ARG A 83 -2.78 4.15 -24.97
CA ARG A 83 -3.86 3.46 -25.67
C ARG A 83 -4.33 2.24 -24.88
#